data_AF-A0A2G6MQV3-F1
#
_entry.id   AF-A0A2G6MQV3-F1
#
_cell.length_a   1.000
_cell.length_b   1.000
_cell.length_c   1.000
_cell.angle_alpha   90.00
_cell.angle_beta   90.00
_cell.angle_gamma   90.00
#
_symmetry.space_group_name_H-M   'P 1'
#
loop_
_entity.id
_entity.type
_entity.pdbx_description
1 polymer ?
#
loop_
_entity_poly.entity_id
_entity_poly.type
_entity_poly.pdbx_seq_one_letter_code
_entity_poly.pdbx_strand_id
1 'polypeptide(L)'
;MWDFSGYNEIQKPRRKNILIDYERLQGLFDVETHDQLKSIHRGWAEEYLGSGTKERQGEWTDSIAVGSMGFTENTKSLLGFKAKGRKVVRGDGIYHLREKTTPYMALFEAEKGDIGPQNT
;
A
#
# COMPACT_ATOMS: atom_id res chain seq x y z
N MET A 1 -6.47 -15.41 0.82
CA MET A 1 -5.43 -14.46 1.30
C MET A 1 -4.25 -14.54 0.35
N TRP A 2 -3.57 -13.43 0.02
CA TRP A 2 -2.49 -13.45 -0.97
C TRP A 2 -1.22 -14.11 -0.40
N ASP A 3 -0.78 -15.20 -1.03
CA ASP A 3 0.32 -16.05 -0.55
C ASP A 3 1.66 -15.31 -0.39
N PHE A 4 1.90 -14.31 -1.24
CA PHE A 4 3.15 -13.56 -1.28
C PHE A 4 3.13 -12.29 -0.41
N SER A 5 2.05 -12.06 0.34
CA SER A 5 1.95 -10.92 1.24
C SER A 5 2.87 -11.07 2.47
N GLY A 6 3.38 -9.95 2.99
CA GLY A 6 4.19 -9.92 4.21
C GLY A 6 3.46 -10.48 5.43
N TYR A 7 2.12 -10.48 5.42
CA TYR A 7 1.32 -11.09 6.49
C TYR A 7 1.70 -12.55 6.74
N ASN A 8 1.86 -13.35 5.68
CA ASN A 8 2.19 -14.75 5.83
C ASN A 8 3.57 -14.97 6.44
N GLU A 9 4.54 -14.13 6.09
CA GLU A 9 5.89 -14.19 6.66
C GLU A 9 5.89 -13.78 8.15
N ILE A 10 5.12 -12.76 8.52
CA ILE A 10 4.95 -12.39 9.95
C ILE A 10 4.30 -13.54 10.72
N GLN A 11 3.24 -14.17 10.18
CA GLN A 11 2.53 -15.26 10.86
C GLN A 11 3.31 -16.59 10.86
N LYS A 12 4.15 -16.82 9.85
CA LYS A 12 4.99 -18.03 9.69
C LYS A 12 6.40 -17.60 9.25
N PRO A 13 7.29 -17.26 10.21
CA PRO A 13 8.65 -16.81 9.93
C PRO A 13 9.40 -17.78 9.02
N ARG A 14 10.15 -17.21 8.08
CA ARG A 14 10.95 -17.99 7.13
C ARG A 14 12.30 -18.32 7.73
N ARG A 15 12.83 -19.49 7.37
CA ARG A 15 14.21 -19.89 7.71
C ARG A 15 15.24 -19.41 6.68
N LYS A 16 14.83 -19.21 5.43
CA LYS A 16 15.68 -18.79 4.30
C LYS A 16 14.93 -17.77 3.45
N ASN A 17 15.65 -16.92 2.72
CA ASN A 17 15.09 -15.85 1.89
C ASN A 17 14.13 -14.96 2.69
N ILE A 18 14.59 -14.54 3.87
CA ILE A 18 13.87 -13.65 4.78
C ILE A 18 13.76 -12.27 4.11
N LEU A 19 12.54 -11.74 4.02
CA LEU A 19 12.27 -10.42 3.44
C LEU A 19 12.07 -9.37 4.53
N ILE A 20 11.62 -9.81 5.70
CA ILE A 20 11.31 -8.95 6.84
C ILE A 20 12.40 -9.09 7.89
N ASP A 21 12.99 -7.97 8.29
CA ASP A 21 13.86 -7.91 9.46
C ASP A 21 13.01 -8.07 10.73
N TYR A 22 13.02 -9.26 11.33
CA TYR A 22 12.17 -9.58 12.47
C TYR A 22 12.56 -8.81 13.74
N GLU A 23 13.85 -8.64 14.00
CA GLU A 23 14.34 -7.92 15.18
C GLU A 23 13.99 -6.45 15.09
N ARG A 24 14.19 -5.83 13.93
CA ARG A 24 13.81 -4.44 13.71
C ARG A 24 12.30 -4.26 13.76
N LEU A 25 11.53 -5.20 13.22
CA LEU A 25 10.08 -5.14 13.30
C LEU A 25 9.58 -5.24 14.74
N GLN A 26 10.18 -6.12 15.55
CA GLN A 26 9.89 -6.23 16.98
C GLN A 26 10.21 -4.92 17.71
N GLY A 27 11.38 -4.33 17.46
CA GLY A 27 11.77 -3.05 18.04
C GLY A 27 10.86 -1.87 17.65
N LEU A 28 10.29 -1.88 16.44
CA LEU A 28 9.33 -0.86 16.01
C LEU A 28 7.98 -0.94 16.75
N PHE A 29 7.59 -2.14 17.17
CA PHE A 29 6.34 -2.37 17.90
C PHE A 29 6.54 -2.48 19.42
N ASP A 30 7.78 -2.32 19.89
CA ASP A 30 8.16 -2.46 21.30
C ASP A 30 7.68 -3.79 21.91
N VAL A 31 7.89 -4.88 21.16
CA VAL A 31 7.52 -6.24 21.58
C VAL A 31 8.77 -7.09 21.79
N GLU A 32 8.75 -7.91 22.84
CA GLU A 32 9.89 -8.73 23.24
C GLU A 32 9.98 -10.03 22.42
N THR A 33 8.86 -10.50 21.89
CA THR A 33 8.80 -11.78 21.19
C THR A 33 8.06 -11.69 19.86
N HIS A 34 8.49 -12.54 18.93
CA HIS A 34 7.82 -12.65 17.63
C HIS A 34 6.38 -13.16 17.77
N ASP A 35 6.08 -13.99 18.78
CA ASP A 35 4.71 -14.50 18.97
C ASP A 35 3.74 -13.43 19.47
N GLN A 36 4.21 -12.47 20.29
CA GLN A 36 3.44 -11.27 20.62
C GLN A 36 3.13 -10.45 19.36
N LEU A 37 4.14 -10.22 18.51
CA LEU A 37 3.97 -9.53 17.23
C LEU A 37 2.90 -10.21 16.36
N LYS A 38 2.96 -11.54 16.21
CA LYS A 38 1.96 -12.31 15.47
C LYS A 38 0.55 -12.07 16.00
N SER A 39 0.40 -12.12 17.33
CA SER A 39 -0.89 -11.98 17.99
C SER A 39 -1.48 -10.59 17.78
N ILE A 40 -0.70 -9.54 18.00
CA ILE A 40 -1.12 -8.13 17.81
C ILE A 40 -1.49 -7.89 16.35
N HIS A 41 -0.59 -8.28 15.43
CA HIS A 41 -0.80 -8.06 14.00
C HIS A 41 -2.01 -8.83 13.45
N ARG A 42 -2.25 -10.06 13.92
CA ARG A 42 -3.46 -10.82 13.57
C ARG A 42 -4.70 -10.14 14.14
N GLY A 43 -4.65 -9.69 15.40
CA GLY A 43 -5.75 -8.96 16.03
C GLY A 43 -6.17 -7.73 15.23
N TRP A 44 -5.23 -6.89 14.79
CA TRP A 44 -5.55 -5.73 13.96
C TRP A 44 -6.16 -6.10 12.61
N ALA A 45 -5.65 -7.16 11.98
CA ALA A 45 -6.20 -7.63 10.72
C ALA A 45 -7.64 -8.13 10.91
N GLU A 46 -7.90 -8.91 11.95
CA GLU A 46 -9.23 -9.44 12.27
C GLU A 46 -10.21 -8.33 12.68
N GLU A 47 -9.76 -7.36 13.48
CA GLU A 47 -10.54 -6.19 13.89
C GLU A 47 -10.95 -5.36 12.67
N TYR A 48 -9.99 -5.01 11.80
CA TYR A 48 -10.25 -4.27 10.58
C TYR A 48 -11.15 -5.06 9.61
N LEU A 49 -10.98 -6.39 9.55
CA LEU A 49 -11.85 -7.25 8.75
C LEU A 49 -13.24 -7.42 9.37
N GLY A 50 -13.41 -7.23 10.67
CA GLY A 50 -14.69 -7.26 11.37
C GLY A 50 -15.50 -5.97 11.23
N SER A 51 -14.83 -4.83 11.06
CA SER A 51 -15.47 -3.52 10.94
C SER A 51 -15.97 -3.21 9.52
N GLY A 52 -17.25 -3.50 9.25
CA GLY A 52 -18.04 -2.86 8.18
C GLY A 52 -17.54 -2.94 6.72
N THR A 53 -18.09 -2.05 5.88
CA THR A 53 -17.87 -2.02 4.43
C THR A 53 -16.45 -1.59 4.08
N LYS A 54 -15.70 -2.48 3.42
CA LYS A 54 -14.31 -2.26 3.02
C LYS A 54 -14.24 -1.65 1.63
N GLU A 55 -14.52 -0.35 1.56
CA GLU A 55 -14.40 0.39 0.31
C GLU A 55 -12.93 0.74 0.01
N ARG A 56 -12.66 0.99 -1.27
CA ARG A 56 -11.36 1.47 -1.73
C ARG A 56 -11.07 2.83 -1.10
N GLN A 57 -10.08 2.88 -0.21
CA GLN A 57 -9.65 4.12 0.42
C GLN A 57 -8.73 4.90 -0.52
N GLY A 58 -9.26 5.96 -1.14
CA GLY A 58 -8.56 6.78 -2.13
C GLY A 58 -7.25 7.40 -1.62
N GLU A 59 -7.14 7.63 -0.32
CA GLU A 59 -5.90 8.10 0.29
C GLU A 59 -4.74 7.10 0.13
N TRP A 60 -4.98 5.80 0.24
CA TRP A 60 -3.95 4.78 0.02
C TRP A 60 -3.74 4.43 -1.45
N THR A 61 -4.80 4.52 -2.26
CA THR A 61 -4.76 4.04 -3.65
C THR A 61 -4.48 5.11 -4.69
N ASP A 62 -4.72 6.39 -4.37
CA ASP A 62 -4.57 7.51 -5.31
C ASP A 62 -3.51 8.52 -4.84
N SER A 63 -2.73 8.20 -3.80
CA SER A 63 -1.70 9.09 -3.25
C SER A 63 -0.31 8.47 -3.27
N ILE A 64 0.67 9.33 -3.52
CA ILE A 64 2.11 8.99 -3.54
C ILE A 64 2.68 8.97 -2.10
N ALA A 65 2.10 9.77 -1.21
CA ALA A 65 2.50 9.84 0.18
C ALA A 65 1.28 10.14 1.06
N VAL A 66 1.19 9.48 2.22
CA VAL A 66 0.17 9.69 3.24
C VAL A 66 0.89 9.77 4.59
N GLY A 67 0.53 10.74 5.43
CA GLY A 67 1.12 10.89 6.76
C GLY A 67 1.00 12.30 7.32
N SER A 68 2.03 12.75 8.04
CA SER A 68 2.06 14.09 8.60
C SER A 68 2.23 15.16 7.51
N MET A 69 1.85 16.40 7.83
CA MET A 69 2.06 17.54 6.93
C MET A 69 3.55 17.70 6.59
N GLY A 70 4.44 17.61 7.58
CA GLY A 70 5.88 17.71 7.35
C GLY A 70 6.42 16.62 6.44
N PHE A 71 5.96 15.37 6.61
CA PHE A 71 6.33 14.26 5.74
C PHE A 71 5.87 14.46 4.29
N THR A 72 4.61 14.86 4.10
CA THR A 72 4.03 15.05 2.77
C THR A 72 4.64 16.24 2.02
N GLU A 73 4.90 17.36 2.71
CA GLU A 73 5.58 18.51 2.12
C GLU A 73 7.05 18.21 1.80
N ASN A 74 7.77 17.49 2.68
CA ASN A 74 9.13 17.05 2.39
C ASN A 74 9.17 16.13 1.17
N THR A 75 8.24 15.18 1.09
CA THR A 75 8.12 14.28 -0.07
C THR A 75 7.84 15.05 -1.36
N LYS A 76 6.94 16.04 -1.30
CA LYS A 76 6.65 16.93 -2.43
C LYS A 76 7.88 17.73 -2.86
N SER A 77 8.66 18.24 -1.91
CA SER A 77 9.92 18.94 -2.16
C SER A 77 10.95 18.04 -2.87
N LEU A 78 11.15 16.82 -2.36
CA LEU A 78 12.06 15.82 -2.94
C LEU A 78 11.68 15.41 -4.37
N LEU A 79 10.39 15.40 -4.69
CA LEU A 79 9.90 15.12 -6.04
C LEU A 79 10.19 16.27 -7.02
N GLY A 80 10.48 17.48 -6.53
CA GLY A 80 10.87 18.64 -7.33
C GLY A 80 9.92 18.90 -8.50
N PHE A 81 10.45 18.97 -9.72
CA PHE A 81 9.65 19.19 -10.93
C PHE A 81 8.57 18.12 -11.15
N LYS A 82 8.79 16.87 -10.70
CA LYS A 82 7.79 15.79 -10.84
C LYS A 82 6.54 16.04 -9.99
N ALA A 83 6.65 16.85 -8.92
CA ALA A 83 5.51 17.24 -8.10
C ALA A 83 4.73 18.44 -8.65
N LYS A 84 5.14 19.03 -9.79
CA LYS A 84 4.43 20.17 -10.38
C LYS A 84 2.96 19.82 -10.66
N GLY A 85 2.05 20.61 -10.09
CA GLY A 85 0.60 20.41 -10.18
C GLY A 85 0.00 19.47 -9.12
N ARG A 86 0.81 18.83 -8.27
CA ARG A 86 0.32 18.01 -7.15
C ARG A 86 0.00 18.87 -5.93
N LYS A 87 -1.09 18.55 -5.25
CA LYS A 87 -1.52 19.21 -4.01
C LYS A 87 -1.47 18.23 -2.85
N VAL A 88 -1.00 18.72 -1.71
CA VAL A 88 -1.20 18.05 -0.43
C VAL A 88 -2.63 18.37 0.00
N VAL A 89 -3.41 17.33 0.31
CA VAL A 89 -4.80 17.43 0.75
C VAL A 89 -4.87 16.93 2.18
N ARG A 90 -5.68 17.58 3.01
CA ARG A 90 -5.96 17.13 4.38
C ARG A 90 -7.19 16.22 4.35
N GLY A 91 -7.03 14.99 4.81
CA GLY A 91 -8.10 14.03 5.10
C GLY A 91 -8.43 14.00 6.60
N ASP A 92 -8.85 12.85 7.10
CA ASP A 92 -9.30 12.59 8.49
C ASP A 92 -8.14 12.67 9.50
N GLY A 93 -7.54 13.85 9.65
CA GLY A 93 -6.39 14.12 10.51
C GLY A 93 -5.03 13.79 9.87
N ILE A 94 -5.02 13.13 8.71
CA ILE A 94 -3.83 12.80 7.93
C ILE A 94 -3.74 13.66 6.66
N TYR A 95 -2.51 13.92 6.20
CA TYR A 95 -2.24 14.63 4.95
C TYR A 95 -1.87 13.60 3.88
N HIS A 96 -2.33 13.80 2.65
CA HIS A 96 -1.94 12.96 1.53
C HIS A 96 -1.58 13.78 0.29
N LEU A 97 -0.49 13.40 -0.37
CA LEU A 97 -0.02 13.96 -1.63
C LEU A 97 -0.52 13.10 -2.78
N ARG A 98 -1.54 13.57 -3.49
CA ARG A 98 -2.17 12.78 -4.56
C ARG A 98 -1.25 12.55 -5.75
N GLU A 99 -1.40 11.38 -6.36
CA GLU A 99 -0.84 11.10 -7.67
C GLU A 99 -1.49 12.01 -8.72
N LYS A 100 -0.78 12.25 -9.82
CA LYS A 100 -1.39 12.91 -10.97
C LYS A 100 -2.43 11.95 -11.54
N THR A 101 -3.70 12.32 -11.47
CA THR A 101 -4.75 11.60 -12.19
C THR A 101 -4.55 11.80 -13.69
N THR A 102 -3.77 10.92 -14.30
CA THR A 102 -3.83 10.73 -15.75
C THR A 102 -4.95 9.74 -16.00
N PRO A 103 -6.04 10.11 -16.69
CA PRO A 103 -6.98 9.11 -17.17
C PRO A 103 -6.18 8.04 -17.92
N TYR A 104 -6.57 6.78 -17.75
CA TYR A 104 -6.08 5.72 -18.60
C TYR A 104 -6.60 6.00 -20.01
N MET A 105 -5.90 6.87 -20.73
CA MET A 105 -6.04 7.03 -22.16
C MET A 105 -5.51 5.73 -22.72
N ALA A 106 -6.41 4.76 -22.90
CA ALA A 106 -6.15 3.72 -23.85
C ALA A 106 -5.98 4.46 -25.18
N LEU A 107 -4.73 4.72 -25.57
CA LEU A 107 -4.37 4.91 -26.96
C LEU A 107 -4.68 3.57 -27.63
N PHE A 108 -5.97 3.29 -27.85
CA PHE A 108 -6.43 2.31 -28.80
C PHE A 108 -6.18 2.95 -30.17
N GLU A 109 -4.91 3.03 -30.57
CA GLU A 109 -4.62 3.11 -32.00
C GLU A 109 -5.19 1.84 -32.63
N ALA A 110 -5.91 2.03 -33.74
CA ALA A 110 -6.65 1.07 -34.56
C ALA A 110 -6.84 -0.35 -34.00
N GLU A 111 -8.11 -0.69 -33.79
CA GLU A 111 -8.67 -2.04 -33.60
C GLU A 111 -7.72 -3.14 -34.12
N LYS A 112 -7.14 -3.94 -33.21
CA LYS A 112 -6.36 -5.10 -33.62
C LYS A 112 -7.31 -6.06 -34.31
N GLY A 113 -7.05 -6.30 -35.60
CA GLY A 113 -7.81 -7.23 -36.42
C GLY A 113 -7.92 -8.62 -35.77
N ASP A 114 -9.05 -9.26 -36.08
CA ASP A 114 -9.53 -10.52 -35.54
C ASP A 114 -8.44 -11.62 -35.53
N ILE A 115 -7.95 -11.99 -34.34
CA ILE A 115 -6.98 -13.07 -34.14
C ILE A 115 -7.71 -14.36 -33.72
N GLY A 116 -8.46 -14.93 -34.67
CA GLY A 116 -8.68 -16.37 -34.86
C GLY A 116 -9.36 -17.19 -33.75
N PRO A 117 -9.96 -18.36 -34.10
CA PRO A 117 -11.10 -18.88 -33.37
C PRO A 117 -10.76 -19.77 -32.17
N GLN A 118 -11.62 -19.64 -31.16
CA GLN A 118 -12.02 -20.58 -30.09
C GLN A 118 -11.24 -21.90 -29.98
N ASN A 119 -10.58 -22.07 -28.83
CA ASN A 119 -10.18 -23.37 -28.32
C ASN A 119 -11.43 -24.24 -28.10
N THR A 120 -11.45 -25.41 -28.74
CA THR A 120 -12.42 -26.50 -28.60
C THR A 120 -12.50 -27.03 -27.17
#